data_AF-A0A2M8C199-F1
#
_entry.id   AF-A0A2M8C199-F1
#
_cell.length_a   1.000
_cell.length_b   1.000
_cell.length_c   1.000
_cell.angle_alpha   90.00
_cell.angle_beta   90.00
_cell.angle_gamma   90.00
#
_symmetry.space_group_name_H-M   'P 1'
#
loop_
_entity.id
_entity.type
_entity.pdbx_description
1 polymer ?
#
loop_
_entity_poly.entity_id
_entity_poly.type
_entity_poly.pdbx_seq_one_letter_code
_entity_poly.pdbx_strand_id
1 'polypeptide(L)'
;MVRKNYMTKPLDLFTTTLFPPNLPEVFKQIYYYLYSNSNIPRAERLGAEMIRILFCRIYDEIHNRNGKVFIAKSHESEQEVSNRTIKLFEKVKEAYPDVFDKEEKIYLDDKSIKYVIEKLQNYALVETERDVISEAFQAFWGPGLRGEKGQFFTPRNIVKMCVDILNPKLGEKVIDPACGSGGFLVEILSCLKGKEHFCNVYGIDKETDLVKICKAYMAIVGDGHANIFCADSLYPEFWAKEMKREIEDESFDVALTNPPFGAKIFIEDKRILKNYKLG
;
A
#
# COMPACT_ATOMS: atom_id res chain seq x y z
N MET A 1 20.60 -14.59 -17.38
CA MET A 1 19.65 -13.99 -16.44
C MET A 1 18.37 -14.81 -16.49
N VAL A 2 18.20 -15.76 -15.58
CA VAL A 2 17.08 -16.71 -15.58
C VAL A 2 15.86 -15.98 -15.02
N ARG A 3 14.78 -15.85 -15.80
CA ARG A 3 13.49 -15.38 -15.29
C ARG A 3 13.04 -16.37 -14.20
N LYS A 4 12.98 -15.92 -12.95
CA LYS A 4 12.29 -16.68 -11.90
C LYS A 4 10.82 -16.82 -12.33
N ASN A 5 10.37 -18.06 -12.54
CA ASN A 5 8.95 -18.37 -12.65
C ASN A 5 8.37 -18.29 -11.24
N TYR A 6 7.80 -17.14 -10.89
CA TYR A 6 7.07 -16.97 -9.63
C TYR A 6 5.70 -17.62 -9.78
N MET A 7 5.38 -18.59 -8.92
CA MET A 7 4.08 -19.24 -8.91
C MET A 7 3.05 -18.30 -8.31
N THR A 8 2.21 -17.69 -9.15
CA THR A 8 0.92 -17.18 -8.70
C THR A 8 0.04 -18.39 -8.35
N LYS A 9 -0.59 -18.41 -7.16
CA LYS A 9 -1.60 -19.43 -6.86
C LYS A 9 -2.94 -18.96 -7.43
N PRO A 10 -3.47 -19.60 -8.49
CA PRO A 10 -4.82 -19.31 -8.94
C PRO A 10 -5.82 -19.75 -7.85
N LEU A 11 -6.87 -18.96 -7.61
CA LEU A 11 -8.09 -19.55 -7.04
C LEU A 11 -8.62 -20.50 -8.11
N ASP A 12 -8.59 -21.79 -7.82
CA ASP A 12 -8.90 -22.89 -8.74
C ASP A 12 -10.39 -22.95 -9.11
N LEU A 13 -10.89 -21.95 -9.86
CA LEU A 13 -12.32 -21.90 -10.12
C LEU A 13 -12.74 -21.73 -11.59
N PHE A 14 -12.11 -20.96 -12.50
CA PHE A 14 -12.75 -20.76 -13.83
C PHE A 14 -11.88 -20.50 -15.08
N THR A 15 -10.56 -20.71 -15.10
CA THR A 15 -9.78 -20.46 -16.35
C THR A 15 -8.71 -21.50 -16.68
N THR A 16 -8.78 -22.04 -17.91
CA THR A 16 -7.82 -22.92 -18.59
C THR A 16 -6.58 -22.22 -19.16
N THR A 17 -6.32 -20.96 -18.81
CA THR A 17 -5.06 -20.29 -19.19
C THR A 17 -3.91 -20.84 -18.38
N LEU A 18 -2.97 -21.51 -19.07
CA LEU A 18 -1.92 -22.34 -18.48
C LEU A 18 -1.06 -21.65 -17.43
N PHE A 19 -0.94 -20.32 -17.41
CA PHE A 19 -0.51 -19.54 -16.25
C PHE A 19 -1.15 -18.14 -16.35
N PRO A 20 -1.93 -17.67 -15.37
CA PRO A 20 -2.42 -16.28 -15.39
C PRO A 20 -1.23 -15.31 -15.43
N PRO A 21 -1.34 -14.16 -16.13
CA PRO A 21 -0.24 -13.18 -16.18
C PRO A 21 0.23 -12.82 -14.77
N ASN A 22 1.54 -12.65 -14.58
CA ASN A 22 2.08 -12.28 -13.27
C ASN A 22 1.42 -10.98 -12.78
N LEU A 23 1.07 -10.92 -11.49
CA LEU A 23 0.31 -9.84 -10.87
C LEU A 23 0.86 -8.42 -11.17
N PRO A 24 2.18 -8.18 -11.26
CA PRO A 24 2.72 -6.88 -11.66
C PRO A 24 2.35 -6.44 -13.07
N GLU A 25 2.27 -7.38 -14.01
CA GLU A 25 1.83 -7.06 -15.37
C GLU A 25 0.33 -6.76 -15.39
N VAL A 26 -0.46 -7.45 -14.57
CA VAL A 26 -1.89 -7.16 -14.40
C VAL A 26 -2.08 -5.74 -13.85
N PHE A 27 -1.35 -5.36 -12.80
CA PHE A 27 -1.40 -4.02 -12.21
C PHE A 27 -0.97 -2.95 -13.22
N LYS A 28 0.08 -3.21 -13.99
CA LYS A 28 0.52 -2.33 -15.08
C LYS A 28 -0.56 -2.16 -16.14
N GLN A 29 -1.23 -3.24 -16.56
CA GLN A 29 -2.35 -3.18 -17.51
C GLN A 29 -3.51 -2.36 -16.96
N ILE A 30 -3.87 -2.57 -15.69
CA ILE A 30 -4.92 -1.78 -15.02
C ILE A 30 -4.54 -0.30 -15.02
N TYR A 31 -3.31 0.05 -14.64
CA TYR A 31 -2.85 1.44 -14.62
C TYR A 31 -3.04 2.11 -15.99
N TYR A 32 -2.50 1.53 -17.06
CA TYR A 32 -2.59 2.14 -18.40
C TYR A 32 -4.02 2.16 -18.93
N TYR A 33 -4.82 1.14 -18.63
CA TYR A 33 -6.23 1.15 -19.00
C TYR A 33 -6.97 2.30 -18.31
N LEU A 34 -6.83 2.44 -16.99
CA LEU A 34 -7.49 3.50 -16.23
C LEU A 34 -7.00 4.89 -16.65
N TYR A 35 -5.70 5.04 -16.89
CA TYR A 35 -5.10 6.29 -17.36
C TYR A 35 -5.72 6.79 -18.67
N SER A 36 -6.09 5.88 -19.58
CA SER A 36 -6.64 6.26 -20.88
C SER A 36 -8.17 6.21 -20.98
N ASN A 37 -8.84 5.42 -20.13
CA ASN A 37 -10.26 5.08 -20.33
C ASN A 37 -11.17 5.44 -19.14
N SER A 38 -10.62 5.81 -17.98
CA SER A 38 -11.44 6.16 -16.82
C SER A 38 -11.87 7.63 -16.84
N ASN A 39 -12.91 7.92 -16.06
CA ASN A 39 -13.37 9.26 -15.74
C ASN A 39 -12.43 10.07 -14.80
N ILE A 40 -11.27 9.53 -14.42
CA ILE A 40 -10.37 10.19 -13.47
C ILE A 40 -9.43 11.14 -14.22
N PRO A 41 -9.46 12.46 -13.90
CA PRO A 41 -8.78 13.46 -14.72
C PRO A 41 -7.27 13.53 -14.51
N ARG A 42 -6.73 12.91 -13.45
CA ARG A 42 -5.32 13.01 -13.08
C ARG A 42 -4.75 11.67 -12.65
N ALA A 43 -3.58 11.34 -13.16
CA ALA A 43 -2.89 10.09 -12.86
C ALA A 43 -2.63 9.89 -11.36
N GLU A 44 -2.33 10.98 -10.63
CA GLU A 44 -2.10 10.94 -9.19
C GLU A 44 -3.31 10.37 -8.41
N ARG A 45 -4.53 10.58 -8.90
CA ARG A 45 -5.77 10.13 -8.24
C ARG A 45 -6.10 8.67 -8.51
N LEU A 46 -5.53 8.09 -9.57
CA LEU A 46 -5.72 6.66 -9.88
C LEU A 46 -5.19 5.76 -8.76
N GLY A 47 -4.15 6.22 -8.06
CA GLY A 47 -3.63 5.56 -6.87
C GLY A 47 -4.72 5.35 -5.82
N ALA A 48 -5.38 6.43 -5.41
CA ALA A 48 -6.43 6.37 -4.39
C ALA A 48 -7.61 5.47 -4.80
N GLU A 49 -8.05 5.54 -6.07
CA GLU A 49 -9.12 4.66 -6.56
C GLU A 49 -8.73 3.18 -6.51
N MET A 50 -7.50 2.86 -6.91
CA MET A 50 -6.99 1.50 -6.87
C MET A 50 -6.89 0.96 -5.44
N ILE A 51 -6.49 1.79 -4.47
CA ILE A 51 -6.45 1.40 -3.04
C ILE A 51 -7.84 0.95 -2.58
N ARG A 52 -8.89 1.71 -2.90
CA ARG A 52 -10.26 1.37 -2.48
C ARG A 52 -10.71 0.02 -3.02
N ILE A 53 -10.43 -0.25 -4.31
CA ILE A 53 -10.78 -1.53 -4.93
C ILE A 53 -9.93 -2.68 -4.38
N LEU A 54 -8.64 -2.46 -4.12
CA LEU A 54 -7.77 -3.49 -3.55
C LEU A 54 -8.19 -3.89 -2.14
N PHE A 55 -8.56 -2.94 -1.29
CA PHE A 55 -9.11 -3.27 0.03
C PHE A 55 -10.43 -4.04 -0.07
N CYS A 56 -11.28 -3.74 -1.06
CA CYS A 56 -12.45 -4.59 -1.32
C CYS A 56 -12.04 -6.03 -1.61
N ARG A 57 -11.00 -6.23 -2.44
CA ARG A 57 -10.50 -7.58 -2.74
C ARG A 57 -9.95 -8.28 -1.49
N ILE A 58 -9.10 -7.61 -0.72
CA ILE A 58 -8.50 -8.14 0.51
C ILE A 58 -9.59 -8.51 1.52
N TYR A 59 -10.56 -7.62 1.72
CA TYR A 59 -11.67 -7.86 2.63
C TYR A 59 -12.50 -9.08 2.21
N ASP A 60 -12.82 -9.21 0.90
CA ASP A 60 -13.54 -10.37 0.37
C ASP A 60 -12.73 -11.68 0.47
N GLU A 61 -11.40 -11.61 0.33
CA GLU A 61 -10.51 -12.75 0.56
C GLU A 61 -10.57 -13.25 2.01
N ILE A 62 -10.47 -12.33 2.98
CA ILE A 62 -10.40 -12.63 4.41
C ILE A 62 -11.76 -13.09 4.97
N HIS A 63 -12.85 -12.37 4.64
CA HIS A 63 -14.13 -12.53 5.34
C HIS A 63 -15.13 -13.44 4.62
N ASN A 64 -15.05 -13.56 3.29
CA ASN A 64 -16.03 -14.33 2.52
C ASN A 64 -15.41 -15.64 2.02
N ARG A 65 -15.38 -16.69 2.85
CA ARG A 65 -14.84 -18.01 2.45
C ARG A 65 -15.72 -18.74 1.44
N ASN A 66 -17.05 -18.60 1.55
CA ASN A 66 -18.03 -19.16 0.62
C ASN A 66 -18.85 -18.02 0.00
N GLY A 67 -18.85 -17.88 -1.32
CA GLY A 67 -19.61 -16.84 -2.04
C GLY A 67 -18.87 -15.50 -2.18
N LYS A 68 -17.71 -15.50 -2.85
CA LYS A 68 -16.92 -14.30 -3.17
C LYS A 68 -17.78 -13.23 -3.85
N VAL A 69 -17.75 -12.02 -3.29
CA VAL A 69 -18.51 -10.85 -3.73
C VAL A 69 -17.68 -10.02 -4.72
N PHE A 70 -16.35 -10.10 -4.62
CA PHE A 70 -15.41 -9.50 -5.56
C PHE A 70 -15.27 -10.37 -6.81
N ILE A 71 -16.24 -10.27 -7.70
CA ILE A 71 -16.29 -11.02 -8.97
C ILE A 71 -17.05 -10.20 -10.02
N ALA A 72 -16.73 -10.39 -11.29
CA ALA A 72 -17.55 -9.97 -12.41
C ALA A 72 -17.89 -11.19 -13.26
N LYS A 73 -19.19 -11.46 -13.44
CA LYS A 73 -19.66 -12.56 -14.31
C LYS A 73 -19.91 -12.02 -15.73
N SER A 74 -19.76 -12.88 -16.72
CA SER A 74 -19.86 -12.51 -18.15
C SER A 74 -21.20 -11.89 -18.55
N HIS A 75 -22.29 -12.24 -17.87
CA HIS A 75 -23.64 -11.73 -18.15
C HIS A 75 -24.03 -10.50 -17.31
N GLU A 76 -23.22 -10.13 -16.31
CA GLU A 76 -23.53 -8.99 -15.44
C GLU A 76 -23.19 -7.67 -16.14
N SER A 77 -24.10 -6.71 -16.00
CA SER A 77 -23.88 -5.34 -16.44
C SER A 77 -22.80 -4.65 -15.60
N GLU A 78 -22.18 -3.61 -16.16
CA GLU A 78 -21.20 -2.77 -15.45
C GLU A 78 -21.78 -2.20 -14.14
N GLN A 79 -23.04 -1.75 -14.19
CA GLN A 79 -23.75 -1.18 -13.04
C GLN A 79 -23.95 -2.20 -11.91
N GLU A 80 -24.30 -3.45 -12.23
CA GLU A 80 -24.48 -4.50 -11.22
C GLU A 80 -23.19 -4.82 -10.48
N VAL A 81 -22.08 -4.95 -11.21
CA VAL A 81 -20.75 -5.21 -10.65
C VAL A 81 -20.31 -4.02 -9.80
N SER A 82 -20.50 -2.79 -10.29
CA SER A 82 -20.18 -1.55 -9.57
C SER A 82 -20.96 -1.41 -8.27
N ASN A 83 -22.29 -1.58 -8.31
CA ASN A 83 -23.15 -1.50 -7.13
C ASN A 83 -22.75 -2.52 -6.04
N ARG A 84 -22.39 -3.74 -6.45
CA ARG A 84 -21.89 -4.77 -5.52
C ARG A 84 -20.57 -4.36 -4.89
N THR A 85 -19.68 -3.76 -5.67
CA THR A 85 -18.35 -3.32 -5.21
C THR A 85 -18.44 -2.13 -4.27
N ILE A 86 -19.31 -1.16 -4.56
CA ILE A 86 -19.57 -0.02 -3.68
C ILE A 86 -20.13 -0.50 -2.34
N LYS A 87 -21.08 -1.44 -2.34
CA LYS A 87 -21.60 -2.06 -1.10
C LYS A 87 -20.52 -2.82 -0.32
N LEU A 88 -19.58 -3.46 -1.02
CA LEU A 88 -18.44 -4.12 -0.39
C LEU A 88 -17.49 -3.08 0.23
N PHE A 89 -17.28 -1.94 -0.43
CA PHE A 89 -16.45 -0.85 0.08
C PHE A 89 -17.03 -0.22 1.35
N GLU A 90 -18.36 -0.13 1.51
CA GLU A 90 -18.95 0.32 2.77
C GLU A 90 -18.53 -0.57 3.95
N LYS A 91 -18.49 -1.90 3.76
CA LYS A 91 -17.99 -2.84 4.79
C LYS A 91 -16.50 -2.69 5.05
N VAL A 92 -15.72 -2.37 4.01
CA VAL A 92 -14.29 -2.07 4.14
C VAL A 92 -14.08 -0.85 5.04
N LYS A 93 -14.83 0.23 4.83
CA LYS A 93 -14.73 1.44 5.65
C LYS A 93 -15.04 1.17 7.13
N GLU A 94 -16.02 0.31 7.39
CA GLU A 94 -16.34 -0.13 8.76
C GLU A 94 -15.21 -0.96 9.40
N ALA A 95 -14.54 -1.80 8.61
CA ALA A 95 -13.47 -2.67 9.09
C ALA A 95 -12.12 -1.98 9.23
N TYR A 96 -11.86 -0.92 8.45
CA TYR A 96 -10.61 -0.17 8.43
C TYR A 96 -10.85 1.35 8.61
N PRO A 97 -11.43 1.77 9.75
CA PRO A 97 -11.79 3.17 10.01
C PRO A 97 -10.58 4.10 10.18
N ASP A 98 -9.38 3.55 10.38
CA ASP A 98 -8.11 4.27 10.45
C ASP A 98 -7.46 4.47 9.07
N VAL A 99 -7.99 3.81 8.03
CA VAL A 99 -7.52 3.92 6.63
C VAL A 99 -8.47 4.78 5.80
N PHE A 100 -9.78 4.63 5.98
CA PHE A 100 -10.80 5.27 5.14
C PHE A 100 -11.77 6.12 5.95
N ASP A 101 -12.06 7.31 5.42
CA ASP A 101 -13.08 8.19 6.00
C ASP A 101 -14.49 7.65 5.69
N LYS A 102 -15.44 7.86 6.60
CA LYS A 102 -16.83 7.39 6.44
C LYS A 102 -17.49 7.91 5.15
N GLU A 103 -17.14 9.12 4.76
CA GLU A 103 -17.69 9.82 3.59
C GLU A 103 -16.97 9.46 2.28
N GLU A 104 -15.85 8.73 2.37
CA GLU A 104 -15.06 8.34 1.21
C GLU A 104 -15.85 7.40 0.29
N LYS A 105 -15.67 7.58 -1.01
CA LYS A 105 -16.38 6.86 -2.07
C LYS A 105 -15.40 6.38 -3.13
N ILE A 106 -15.82 5.38 -3.90
CA ILE A 106 -15.18 5.04 -5.17
C ILE A 106 -15.70 6.05 -6.21
N TYR A 107 -14.80 6.71 -6.92
CA TYR A 107 -15.13 7.71 -7.94
C TYR A 107 -14.94 7.18 -9.37
N LEU A 108 -14.35 5.99 -9.54
CA LEU A 108 -14.30 5.31 -10.83
C LEU A 108 -15.70 5.07 -11.40
N ASP A 109 -15.83 5.24 -12.70
CA ASP A 109 -17.04 4.84 -13.43
C ASP A 109 -17.24 3.31 -13.44
N ASP A 110 -18.49 2.88 -13.68
CA ASP A 110 -18.90 1.48 -13.59
C ASP A 110 -18.10 0.57 -14.52
N LYS A 111 -17.80 1.03 -15.74
CA LYS A 111 -16.97 0.33 -16.73
C LYS A 111 -15.57 0.07 -16.18
N SER A 112 -14.96 1.09 -15.59
CA SER A 112 -13.62 1.01 -15.01
C SER A 112 -13.59 0.10 -13.78
N ILE A 113 -14.59 0.18 -12.90
CA ILE A 113 -14.73 -0.73 -11.75
C ILE A 113 -14.81 -2.18 -12.23
N LYS A 114 -15.70 -2.48 -13.18
CA LYS A 114 -15.84 -3.84 -13.74
C LYS A 114 -14.52 -4.34 -14.33
N TYR A 115 -13.82 -3.51 -15.11
CA TYR A 115 -12.53 -3.88 -15.71
C TYR A 115 -11.49 -4.27 -14.64
N VAL A 116 -11.36 -3.47 -13.58
CA VAL A 116 -10.41 -3.77 -12.49
C VAL A 116 -10.77 -5.10 -11.82
N ILE A 117 -12.06 -5.35 -11.56
CA ILE A 117 -12.52 -6.59 -10.93
C ILE A 117 -12.27 -7.80 -11.82
N GLU A 118 -12.58 -7.72 -13.11
CA GLU A 118 -12.31 -8.81 -14.08
C GLU A 118 -10.82 -9.18 -14.10
N LYS A 119 -9.95 -8.18 -13.99
CA LYS A 119 -8.49 -8.38 -13.95
C LYS A 119 -8.00 -8.97 -12.64
N LEU A 120 -8.62 -8.66 -11.50
CA LEU A 120 -8.12 -9.05 -10.18
C LEU A 120 -8.84 -10.27 -9.56
N GLN A 121 -10.06 -10.61 -9.98
CA GLN A 121 -10.90 -11.61 -9.32
C GLN A 121 -10.26 -13.00 -9.20
N ASN A 122 -9.33 -13.35 -10.10
CA ASN A 122 -8.67 -14.65 -10.16
C ASN A 122 -7.34 -14.70 -9.37
N TYR A 123 -6.93 -13.61 -8.72
CA TYR A 123 -5.68 -13.52 -7.95
C TYR A 123 -5.98 -13.46 -6.46
N ALA A 124 -5.35 -14.32 -5.66
CA ALA A 124 -5.39 -14.23 -4.20
C ALA A 124 -4.31 -13.25 -3.72
N LEU A 125 -4.66 -12.02 -3.37
CA LEU A 125 -3.71 -11.03 -2.89
C LEU A 125 -3.11 -11.40 -1.53
N VAL A 126 -3.91 -12.00 -0.64
CA VAL A 126 -3.49 -12.35 0.73
C VAL A 126 -2.56 -13.57 0.74
N GLU A 127 -2.75 -14.51 -0.18
CA GLU A 127 -1.93 -15.72 -0.28
C GLU A 127 -0.74 -15.58 -1.24
N THR A 128 -0.72 -14.54 -2.06
CA THR A 128 0.39 -14.28 -3.00
C THR A 128 1.65 -13.89 -2.22
N GLU A 129 2.80 -14.34 -2.74
CA GLU A 129 4.10 -14.00 -2.16
C GLU A 129 4.30 -12.48 -2.06
N ARG A 130 4.84 -12.03 -0.93
CA ARG A 130 5.01 -10.61 -0.59
C ARG A 130 5.81 -9.85 -1.66
N ASP A 131 6.85 -10.48 -2.20
CA ASP A 131 7.67 -9.91 -3.28
C ASP A 131 6.85 -9.60 -4.54
N VAL A 132 5.90 -10.48 -4.88
CA VAL A 132 5.02 -10.32 -6.05
C VAL A 132 4.01 -9.20 -5.82
N ILE A 133 3.41 -9.14 -4.63
CA ILE A 133 2.52 -8.04 -4.23
C ILE A 133 3.27 -6.71 -4.33
N SER A 134 4.45 -6.64 -3.74
CA SER A 134 5.30 -5.47 -3.82
C SER A 134 5.56 -5.04 -5.27
N GLU A 135 5.78 -5.99 -6.19
CA GLU A 135 6.11 -5.68 -7.60
C GLU A 135 4.89 -5.11 -8.29
N ALA A 136 3.72 -5.63 -7.94
CA ALA A 136 2.45 -5.13 -8.43
C ALA A 136 2.17 -3.70 -7.96
N PHE A 137 2.40 -3.40 -6.68
CA PHE A 137 2.31 -2.03 -6.17
C PHE A 137 3.34 -1.11 -6.87
N GLN A 138 4.59 -1.54 -7.06
CA GLN A 138 5.53 -0.69 -7.78
C GLN A 138 5.15 -0.48 -9.26
N ALA A 139 4.57 -1.49 -9.91
CA ALA A 139 4.15 -1.42 -11.30
C ALA A 139 2.99 -0.44 -11.52
N PHE A 140 2.05 -0.34 -10.56
CA PHE A 140 0.91 0.56 -10.67
C PHE A 140 1.26 2.00 -10.24
N TRP A 141 1.97 2.16 -9.12
CA TRP A 141 2.23 3.49 -8.54
C TRP A 141 3.51 4.14 -9.08
N GLY A 142 4.45 3.34 -9.59
CA GLY A 142 5.71 3.83 -10.13
C GLY A 142 5.54 4.93 -11.20
N PRO A 143 4.70 4.72 -12.24
CA PRO A 143 4.52 5.72 -13.29
C PRO A 143 3.88 7.03 -12.81
N GLY A 144 2.93 6.98 -11.87
CA GLY A 144 2.20 8.17 -11.40
C GLY A 144 2.92 8.99 -10.33
N LEU A 145 3.87 8.39 -9.61
CA LEU A 145 4.62 9.06 -8.53
C LEU A 145 6.03 9.49 -8.92
N ARG A 146 6.58 8.97 -10.03
CA ARG A 146 7.85 9.43 -10.60
C ARG A 146 7.62 10.67 -11.46
N GLY A 147 7.91 11.86 -10.94
CA GLY A 147 8.12 13.01 -11.84
C GLY A 147 7.93 14.41 -11.25
N GLU A 148 6.95 14.63 -10.37
CA GLU A 148 6.55 16.01 -10.05
C GLU A 148 6.92 16.47 -8.63
N LYS A 149 6.97 15.58 -7.64
CA LYS A 149 7.20 15.94 -6.22
C LYS A 149 8.60 15.60 -5.66
N GLY A 150 9.53 15.13 -6.50
CA GLY A 150 10.85 14.65 -6.01
C GLY A 150 10.74 13.41 -5.11
N GLN A 151 9.63 12.67 -5.20
CA GLN A 151 9.41 11.42 -4.46
C GLN A 151 10.17 10.31 -5.18
N PHE A 152 11.24 9.83 -4.56
CA PHE A 152 12.04 8.71 -5.06
C PHE A 152 11.74 7.48 -4.22
N PHE A 153 11.18 6.45 -4.86
CA PHE A 153 11.12 5.14 -4.23
C PHE A 153 12.53 4.59 -4.04
N THR A 154 12.82 4.12 -2.83
CA THR A 154 14.03 3.34 -2.57
C THR A 154 13.98 2.05 -3.41
N PRO A 155 14.96 1.79 -4.30
CA PRO A 155 14.99 0.56 -5.06
C PRO A 155 15.06 -0.66 -4.15
N ARG A 156 14.39 -1.76 -4.52
CA ARG A 156 14.26 -2.94 -3.65
C ARG A 156 15.56 -3.58 -3.24
N ASN A 157 16.53 -3.64 -4.14
CA ASN A 157 17.84 -4.18 -3.84
C ASN A 157 18.53 -3.37 -2.75
N ILE A 158 18.27 -2.05 -2.68
CA ILE A 158 18.77 -1.18 -1.62
C ILE A 158 18.00 -1.43 -0.33
N VAL A 159 16.66 -1.49 -0.39
CA VAL A 159 15.80 -1.80 0.76
C VAL A 159 16.26 -3.09 1.44
N LYS A 160 16.35 -4.18 0.66
CA LYS A 160 16.77 -5.49 1.14
C LYS A 160 18.18 -5.48 1.73
N MET A 161 19.13 -4.86 1.04
CA MET A 161 20.51 -4.74 1.54
C MET A 161 20.54 -4.02 2.89
N CYS A 162 19.82 -2.91 3.05
CA CYS A 162 19.77 -2.16 4.30
C CYS A 162 19.15 -2.99 5.44
N VAL A 163 18.04 -3.69 5.16
CA VAL A 163 17.39 -4.56 6.16
C VAL A 163 18.29 -5.75 6.52
N ASP A 164 18.99 -6.35 5.56
CA ASP A 164 19.93 -7.45 5.79
C ASP A 164 21.13 -6.99 6.65
N ILE A 165 21.63 -5.77 6.43
CA ILE A 165 22.72 -5.18 7.23
C ILE A 165 22.27 -4.89 8.66
N LEU A 166 21.11 -4.23 8.83
CA LEU A 166 20.58 -3.89 10.15
C LEU A 166 20.11 -5.13 10.93
N ASN A 167 19.64 -6.16 10.22
CA ASN A 167 19.28 -7.46 10.77
C ASN A 167 18.33 -7.37 11.99
N PRO A 168 17.19 -6.67 11.86
CA PRO A 168 16.27 -6.44 12.98
C PRO A 168 15.76 -7.75 13.57
N LYS A 169 15.48 -7.73 14.88
CA LYS A 169 15.11 -8.88 15.70
C LYS A 169 13.67 -8.83 16.14
N LEU A 170 13.12 -10.01 16.45
CA LEU A 170 11.81 -10.11 17.07
C LEU A 170 11.83 -9.40 18.42
N GLY A 171 10.82 -8.55 18.66
CA GLY A 171 10.70 -7.74 19.87
C GLY A 171 11.28 -6.32 19.76
N GLU A 172 12.15 -6.04 18.80
CA GLU A 172 12.70 -4.69 18.59
C GLU A 172 11.62 -3.73 18.08
N LYS A 173 11.65 -2.49 18.56
CA LYS A 173 10.81 -1.39 18.09
C LYS A 173 11.50 -0.70 16.92
N VAL A 174 10.86 -0.73 15.75
CA VAL A 174 11.42 -0.24 14.49
C VAL A 174 10.61 0.92 13.95
N ILE A 175 11.27 1.96 13.43
CA ILE A 175 10.61 3.11 12.81
C ILE A 175 11.21 3.52 11.46
N ASP A 176 10.33 3.89 10.54
CA ASP A 176 10.64 4.68 9.36
C ASP A 176 9.87 6.03 9.41
N PRO A 177 10.51 7.14 9.81
CA PRO A 177 9.86 8.45 9.93
C PRO A 177 9.63 9.16 8.58
N ALA A 178 9.93 8.52 7.44
CA ALA A 178 9.57 9.00 6.10
C ALA A 178 9.21 7.81 5.21
N CYS A 179 8.22 7.04 5.65
CA CYS A 179 8.02 5.67 5.19
C CYS A 179 7.54 5.54 3.75
N GLY A 180 6.99 6.60 3.16
CA GLY A 180 6.38 6.56 1.84
C GLY A 180 5.36 5.43 1.74
N SER A 181 5.49 4.59 0.70
CA SER A 181 4.63 3.42 0.53
C SER A 181 4.96 2.23 1.44
N GLY A 182 5.87 2.38 2.41
CA GLY A 182 6.22 1.35 3.40
C GLY A 182 7.26 0.32 2.93
N GLY A 183 8.11 0.65 1.97
CA GLY A 183 9.07 -0.30 1.39
C GLY A 183 9.97 -0.98 2.42
N PHE A 184 10.59 -0.21 3.32
CA PHE A 184 11.41 -0.75 4.40
C PHE A 184 10.60 -1.55 5.41
N LEU A 185 9.48 -1.01 5.87
CA LEU A 185 8.63 -1.64 6.87
C LEU A 185 8.16 -3.03 6.42
N VAL A 186 7.73 -3.16 5.16
CA VAL A 186 7.29 -4.44 4.63
C VAL A 186 8.44 -5.45 4.50
N GLU A 187 9.63 -5.02 4.09
CA GLU A 187 10.80 -5.91 4.03
C GLU A 187 11.18 -6.42 5.42
N ILE A 188 11.13 -5.54 6.43
CA ILE A 188 11.34 -5.92 7.84
C ILE A 188 10.32 -6.98 8.26
N LEU A 189 9.02 -6.76 7.98
CA LEU A 189 7.97 -7.76 8.23
C LEU A 189 8.18 -9.06 7.46
N SER A 190 8.85 -9.00 6.31
CA SER A 190 9.25 -10.16 5.51
C SER A 190 10.29 -11.02 6.22
N CYS A 191 11.31 -10.38 6.82
CA CYS A 191 12.38 -11.06 7.54
C CYS A 191 11.95 -11.63 8.89
N LEU A 192 11.07 -10.94 9.62
CA LEU A 192 10.64 -11.30 10.99
C LEU A 192 9.60 -12.45 11.05
N LYS A 193 9.76 -13.51 10.24
CA LYS A 193 8.80 -14.64 10.10
C LYS A 193 8.20 -15.12 11.44
N GLY A 194 6.99 -14.65 11.74
CA GLY A 194 6.21 -15.00 12.93
C GLY A 194 5.11 -13.95 13.12
N LYS A 195 3.84 -14.37 13.21
CA LYS A 195 2.70 -13.42 13.24
C LYS A 195 2.56 -12.64 14.55
N GLU A 196 3.41 -12.92 15.54
CA GLU A 196 3.19 -12.55 16.94
C GLU A 196 3.82 -11.20 17.34
N HIS A 197 4.57 -10.52 16.44
CA HIS A 197 5.32 -9.30 16.78
C HIS A 197 5.18 -8.13 15.80
N PHE A 198 4.12 -8.12 14.98
CA PHE A 198 3.85 -7.01 14.04
C PHE A 198 3.56 -5.66 14.72
N CYS A 199 3.28 -5.67 16.02
CA CYS A 199 2.95 -4.51 16.84
C CYS A 199 4.11 -3.54 17.10
N ASN A 200 5.36 -3.87 16.70
CA ASN A 200 6.53 -3.03 16.99
C ASN A 200 7.11 -2.31 15.76
N VAL A 201 6.39 -2.26 14.64
CA VAL A 201 6.85 -1.59 13.41
C VAL A 201 6.04 -0.33 13.16
N TYR A 202 6.71 0.81 13.04
CA TYR A 202 6.12 2.14 12.99
C TYR A 202 6.53 2.90 11.73
N GLY A 203 5.60 3.68 11.19
CA GLY A 203 5.83 4.49 9.99
C GLY A 203 5.20 5.86 10.12
N ILE A 204 5.87 6.89 9.59
CA ILE A 204 5.32 8.23 9.46
C ILE A 204 5.55 8.71 8.04
N ASP A 205 4.51 9.23 7.40
CA ASP A 205 4.64 10.01 6.18
C ASP A 205 3.60 11.13 6.15
N LYS A 206 3.94 12.27 5.52
CA LYS A 206 3.04 13.43 5.47
C LYS A 206 2.00 13.32 4.35
N GLU A 207 2.25 12.51 3.33
CA GLU A 207 1.36 12.38 2.18
C GLU A 207 0.33 11.27 2.42
N THR A 208 -0.94 11.66 2.57
CA THR A 208 -2.05 10.75 2.90
C THR A 208 -2.16 9.56 1.94
N ASP A 209 -1.94 9.77 0.64
CA ASP A 209 -2.01 8.69 -0.34
C ASP A 209 -0.91 7.64 -0.11
N LEU A 210 0.31 8.06 0.23
CA LEU A 210 1.41 7.14 0.54
C LEU A 210 1.14 6.37 1.82
N VAL A 211 0.60 7.03 2.84
CA VAL A 211 0.17 6.39 4.09
C VAL A 211 -0.91 5.35 3.83
N LYS A 212 -1.94 5.65 3.03
CA LYS A 212 -2.98 4.68 2.67
C LYS A 212 -2.40 3.48 1.92
N ILE A 213 -1.45 3.69 1.00
CA ILE A 213 -0.73 2.60 0.32
C ILE A 213 0.06 1.76 1.32
N CYS A 214 0.81 2.40 2.21
CA CYS A 214 1.58 1.71 3.24
C CYS A 214 0.66 0.87 4.12
N LYS A 215 -0.43 1.44 4.63
CA LYS A 215 -1.44 0.70 5.42
C LYS A 215 -2.06 -0.47 4.66
N ALA A 216 -2.42 -0.27 3.39
CA ALA A 216 -2.92 -1.35 2.52
C ALA A 216 -1.91 -2.49 2.45
N TYR A 217 -0.66 -2.15 2.20
CA TYR A 217 0.38 -3.13 1.99
C TYR A 217 0.71 -3.86 3.30
N MET A 218 0.77 -3.13 4.42
CA MET A 218 0.93 -3.69 5.76
C MET A 218 -0.22 -4.64 6.10
N ALA A 219 -1.47 -4.29 5.80
CA ALA A 219 -2.65 -5.14 6.03
C ALA A 219 -2.64 -6.44 5.21
N ILE A 220 -2.12 -6.42 3.98
CA ILE A 220 -1.92 -7.64 3.16
C ILE A 220 -0.85 -8.54 3.81
N VAL A 221 0.22 -7.93 4.30
CA VAL A 221 1.43 -8.61 4.78
C VAL A 221 1.25 -9.13 6.22
N GLY A 222 0.43 -8.45 7.05
CA GLY A 222 0.22 -8.74 8.47
C GLY A 222 -0.60 -7.65 9.20
N ASP A 223 -0.44 -7.56 10.52
CA ASP A 223 -1.26 -6.67 11.39
C ASP A 223 -0.53 -5.35 11.77
N GLY A 224 0.34 -4.85 10.89
CA GLY A 224 1.19 -3.67 11.19
C GLY A 224 0.62 -2.33 10.74
N HIS A 225 -0.62 -2.28 10.25
CA HIS A 225 -1.21 -1.05 9.67
C HIS A 225 -1.58 0.01 10.72
N ALA A 226 -1.83 -0.40 11.97
CA ALA A 226 -2.26 0.48 13.06
C ALA A 226 -1.17 1.49 13.48
N ASN A 227 0.10 1.17 13.25
CA ASN A 227 1.25 1.98 13.66
C ASN A 227 1.79 2.87 12.53
N ILE A 228 1.01 3.08 11.47
CA ILE A 228 1.36 3.97 10.36
C ILE A 228 0.57 5.27 10.50
N PHE A 229 1.29 6.39 10.60
CA PHE A 229 0.71 7.69 10.90
C PHE A 229 0.86 8.66 9.72
N CYS A 230 -0.20 9.41 9.44
CA CYS A 230 -0.17 10.54 8.50
C CYS A 230 0.16 11.82 9.26
N ALA A 231 1.43 12.21 9.27
CA ALA A 231 1.90 13.39 9.98
C ALA A 231 3.22 13.92 9.37
N ASP A 232 3.56 15.17 9.67
CA ASP A 232 4.89 15.68 9.40
C ASP A 232 5.83 15.31 10.55
N SER A 233 6.82 14.47 10.26
CA SER A 233 7.79 13.98 11.24
C SER A 233 8.66 15.09 11.84
N LEU A 234 8.73 16.25 11.19
CA LEU A 234 9.51 17.40 11.67
C LEU A 234 8.73 18.30 12.64
N TYR A 235 7.43 18.09 12.80
CA TYR A 235 6.58 18.88 13.72
C TYR A 235 5.81 18.00 14.71
N PRO A 236 6.51 17.35 15.66
CA PRO A 236 5.88 16.51 16.68
C PRO A 236 4.86 17.23 17.55
N GLU A 237 4.92 18.55 17.67
CA GLU A 237 3.93 19.35 18.39
C GLU A 237 2.52 19.25 17.79
N PHE A 238 2.38 19.01 16.48
CA PHE A 238 1.10 18.88 15.79
C PHE A 238 0.59 17.45 15.69
N TRP A 239 1.35 16.47 16.18
CA TRP A 239 0.91 15.08 16.16
C TRP A 239 -0.33 14.87 17.03
N ALA A 240 -1.19 13.95 16.56
CA ALA A 240 -2.36 13.50 17.30
C ALA A 240 -1.96 12.93 18.67
N LYS A 241 -2.88 12.99 19.63
CA LYS A 241 -2.59 12.58 21.02
C LYS A 241 -2.28 11.08 21.12
N GLU A 242 -2.86 10.29 20.22
CA GLU A 242 -2.64 8.86 20.10
C GLU A 242 -1.21 8.58 19.64
N MET A 243 -0.78 9.25 18.56
CA MET A 243 0.59 9.13 18.03
C MET A 243 1.65 9.51 19.05
N LYS A 244 1.42 10.58 19.83
CA LYS A 244 2.33 11.01 20.90
C LYS A 244 2.47 10.03 22.06
N ARG A 245 1.54 9.07 22.23
CA ARG A 245 1.66 7.99 23.22
C ARG A 245 2.43 6.79 22.69
N GLU A 246 2.42 6.61 21.38
CA GLU A 246 3.04 5.47 20.71
C GLU A 246 4.49 5.76 20.29
N ILE A 247 4.77 7.03 19.95
CA ILE A 247 6.07 7.49 19.45
C ILE A 247 6.69 8.44 20.47
N GLU A 248 7.70 7.93 21.16
CA GLU A 248 8.53 8.67 22.11
C GLU A 248 9.97 8.75 21.59
N ASP A 249 10.64 9.88 21.83
CA ASP A 249 12.06 10.04 21.49
C ASP A 249 12.90 8.98 22.21
N GLU A 250 13.94 8.49 21.53
CA GLU A 250 14.86 7.46 22.05
C GLU A 250 14.19 6.12 22.43
N SER A 251 12.92 5.89 22.03
CA SER A 251 12.18 4.65 22.33
C SER A 251 12.32 3.53 21.29
N PHE A 252 13.05 3.75 20.21
CA PHE A 252 13.19 2.82 19.09
C PHE A 252 14.58 2.19 19.04
N ASP A 253 14.63 0.87 18.87
CA ASP A 253 15.87 0.11 18.74
C ASP A 253 16.48 0.26 17.34
N VAL A 254 15.63 0.37 16.32
CA VAL A 254 16.05 0.47 14.92
C VAL A 254 15.31 1.60 14.21
N ALA A 255 16.07 2.49 13.57
CA ALA A 255 15.55 3.48 12.64
C ALA A 255 16.11 3.22 11.24
N LEU A 256 15.23 3.03 10.26
CA LEU A 256 15.61 2.84 8.86
C LEU A 256 14.70 3.67 7.97
N THR A 257 15.29 4.58 7.20
CA THR A 257 14.52 5.55 6.41
C THR A 257 15.29 6.05 5.20
N ASN A 258 14.55 6.54 4.21
CA ASN A 258 15.08 7.27 3.06
C ASN A 258 14.35 8.62 2.93
N PRO A 259 14.78 9.65 3.68
CA PRO A 259 14.10 10.94 3.71
C PRO A 259 14.21 11.66 2.36
N PRO A 260 13.33 12.64 2.09
CA PRO A 260 13.34 13.38 0.83
C PRO A 260 14.68 14.12 0.59
N PHE A 261 15.27 13.95 -0.60
CA PHE A 261 16.51 14.63 -0.99
C PHE A 261 16.23 16.07 -1.44
N GLY A 262 16.60 17.03 -0.60
CA GLY A 262 16.26 18.46 -0.70
C GLY A 262 16.98 19.27 -1.80
N ALA A 263 17.00 18.82 -3.06
CA ALA A 263 17.57 19.66 -4.14
C ALA A 263 16.69 20.88 -4.50
N LYS A 264 15.40 20.86 -4.12
CA LYS A 264 14.43 21.97 -4.37
C LYS A 264 13.47 22.25 -3.20
N ILE A 265 13.63 21.55 -2.06
CA ILE A 265 12.73 21.65 -0.91
C ILE A 265 13.59 22.09 0.28
N PHE A 266 13.89 23.38 0.35
CA PHE A 266 14.61 23.95 1.49
C PHE A 266 13.65 24.13 2.66
N ILE A 267 14.10 23.75 3.86
CA ILE A 267 13.38 24.07 5.09
C ILE A 267 13.82 25.48 5.49
N GLU A 268 12.90 26.44 5.45
CA GLU A 268 13.16 27.81 5.90
C GLU A 268 12.67 28.07 7.33
N ASP A 269 11.91 27.12 7.90
CA ASP A 269 11.34 27.28 9.23
C ASP A 269 12.40 27.22 10.32
N LYS A 270 12.78 28.39 10.83
CA LYS A 270 13.77 28.57 11.91
C LYS A 270 13.45 27.77 13.18
N ARG A 271 12.18 27.41 13.42
CA ARG A 271 11.78 26.59 14.57
C ARG A 271 12.26 25.14 14.43
N ILE A 272 12.34 24.63 13.20
CA ILE A 272 12.97 23.35 12.89
C ILE A 272 14.48 23.52 12.94
N LEU A 273 15.02 24.49 12.18
CA LEU A 273 16.46 24.62 11.96
C LEU A 273 17.26 24.82 13.26
N LYS A 274 16.69 25.53 14.24
CA LYS A 274 17.34 25.75 15.56
C LYS A 274 17.62 24.45 16.33
N ASN A 275 16.90 23.36 16.02
CA ASN A 275 17.05 22.07 16.68
C ASN A 275 18.19 21.24 16.06
N TYR A 276 18.74 21.64 14.90
CA TYR A 276 19.77 20.90 14.18
C TYR A 276 21.08 21.69 14.12
N LYS A 277 22.21 20.98 14.25
CA LYS A 277 23.55 21.60 14.29
C LYS A 277 23.91 22.39 13.01
N LEU A 278 23.28 22.06 11.89
CA LEU A 278 23.63 22.62 10.57
C LEU A 278 22.61 23.64 10.06
N GLY A 279 21.57 23.95 10.85
CA GLY A 279 20.43 24.73 10.38
C GLY A 279 19.52 23.84 9.57
#